data_AF-A0AA90GVW6-F1
#
_entry.id   AF-A0AA90GVW6-F1
#
_cell.length_a   1.000
_cell.length_b   1.000
_cell.length_c   1.000
_cell.angle_alpha   90.00
_cell.angle_beta   90.00
_cell.angle_gamma   90.00
#
_symmetry.space_group_name_H-M   'P 1'
#
loop_
_entity.id
_entity.type
_entity.pdbx_description
1 polymer ?
#
loop_
_entity_poly.entity_id
_entity_poly.type
_entity_poly.pdbx_seq_one_letter_code
_entity_poly.pdbx_strand_id
1 'polypeptide(L)'
;MTVSSISDELPRDEPDQVRDQLRQLFRHRLVIATAVVLGLCGGALLAATGSGTYEADGSVLVRDVTSSAFDSQVGVDNQINMQTEIQVASSPLVTDRAATALGEAGLTGADLKHGLLVSVSPDSQVLDFAYTGAGAAETARRTNALMTAYLAQRHATATTSLARTTGTLQAQLKSLNSRYDSAGPTVREAIAGQISAVQSKLTDYETVDTTPGTVLSKAVTPASPAGAGAGLTLAVGGVVGLALGLLLAWLTSVLESGVRDEADVRRHLDAPVLATLPRRRRARRGQGPVLAVGSRSSRTGEVYRALALRVALTVDPDAGDGGRRVLLVVEPRSAGHAAEVAANLASAFAESGEDVLLIEADLREPQLSVRLARQLSGDGVDAQGRPRPPLRVNAGQPGAFFLVPGRPTRAIGPALAEIEANAMAHRAGRTIVVYAPAVLEYPDALAVARWADGIIVVCPDGGLPRGELGRVADFFEPTGTPVVGAVLRRTGGQVAQLLRRALPGGREPGGGPRTDPPAGGRAAGTAAGGWSGGSAGASGEWSASRTLTPQRLPLERTGE
;
A
#
# COMPACT_ATOMS: atom_id res chain seq x y z
N MET A 1 19.66 -48.97 34.88
CA MET A 1 20.23 -47.79 35.57
C MET A 1 20.73 -46.84 34.50
N THR A 2 20.07 -45.70 34.44
CA THR A 2 20.16 -44.62 33.45
C THR A 2 21.44 -43.80 33.62
N VAL A 3 22.20 -43.61 32.54
CA VAL A 3 23.12 -42.46 32.42
C VAL A 3 22.54 -41.58 31.32
N SER A 4 21.89 -40.51 31.77
CA SER A 4 21.26 -39.49 30.93
C SER A 4 22.35 -38.59 30.36
N SER A 5 22.51 -38.61 29.03
CA SER A 5 23.30 -37.64 28.28
C SER A 5 22.51 -36.34 28.20
N ILE A 6 22.77 -35.44 29.14
CA ILE A 6 22.38 -34.03 29.04
C ILE A 6 23.31 -33.42 28.00
N SER A 7 22.83 -33.34 26.77
CA SER A 7 23.50 -32.63 25.68
C SER A 7 22.82 -31.28 25.56
N ASP A 8 23.60 -30.22 25.75
CA ASP A 8 23.29 -28.81 25.53
C ASP A 8 22.30 -28.56 24.38
N GLU A 9 21.08 -28.15 24.71
CA GLU A 9 20.23 -27.36 23.82
C GLU A 9 20.71 -25.90 23.85
N LEU A 10 21.75 -25.60 23.08
CA LEU A 10 22.07 -24.20 22.75
C LEU A 10 20.96 -23.65 21.83
N PRO A 11 20.30 -22.53 22.18
CA PRO A 11 19.33 -21.89 21.29
C PRO A 11 20.04 -21.41 20.02
N ARG A 12 19.78 -22.06 18.88
CA ARG A 12 20.21 -21.57 17.57
C ARG A 12 19.13 -20.65 16.97
N ASP A 13 19.56 -19.43 16.64
CA ASP A 13 19.00 -18.50 15.64
C ASP A 13 17.71 -17.71 15.95
N GLU A 14 17.72 -16.84 16.96
CA GLU A 14 16.77 -15.71 17.06
C GLU A 14 16.86 -14.64 15.94
N PRO A 15 18.04 -14.27 15.37
CA PRO A 15 18.09 -13.19 14.36
C PRO A 15 17.49 -13.56 13.00
N ASP A 16 17.37 -14.85 12.67
CA ASP A 16 16.77 -15.29 11.40
C ASP A 16 15.24 -15.20 11.43
N GLN A 17 14.63 -15.41 12.59
CA GLN A 17 13.18 -15.36 12.77
C GLN A 17 12.61 -13.96 12.51
N VAL A 18 13.29 -12.91 12.96
CA VAL A 18 12.86 -11.50 12.74
C VAL A 18 13.02 -11.09 11.28
N ARG A 19 14.12 -11.51 10.63
CA ARG A 19 14.37 -11.20 9.21
C ARG A 19 13.34 -11.86 8.30
N ASP A 20 12.94 -13.09 8.61
CA ASP A 20 11.92 -13.80 7.85
C ASP A 20 10.52 -13.23 8.08
N GLN A 21 10.20 -12.83 9.31
CA GLN A 21 8.96 -12.10 9.62
C GLN A 21 8.86 -10.77 8.87
N LEU A 22 9.96 -10.00 8.78
CA LEU A 22 9.99 -8.73 8.03
C LEU A 22 9.80 -8.95 6.53
N ARG A 23 10.45 -9.96 5.94
CA ARG A 23 10.26 -10.32 4.53
C ARG A 23 8.82 -10.74 4.24
N GLN A 24 8.17 -11.42 5.17
CA GLN A 24 6.77 -11.84 5.04
C GLN A 24 5.81 -10.64 4.99
N LEU A 25 6.09 -9.59 5.77
CA LEU A 25 5.32 -8.35 5.78
C LEU A 25 5.43 -7.57 4.46
N PHE A 26 6.65 -7.43 3.92
CA PHE A 26 6.88 -6.71 2.65
C PHE A 26 6.23 -7.37 1.43
N ARG A 27 5.84 -8.65 1.52
CA ARG A 27 5.09 -9.34 0.45
C ARG A 27 3.67 -8.79 0.30
N HIS A 28 3.12 -8.22 1.36
CA HIS A 28 1.79 -7.61 1.42
C HIS A 28 1.87 -6.09 1.26
N ARG A 29 2.96 -5.57 0.68
CA ARG A 29 3.16 -4.13 0.42
C ARG A 29 1.98 -3.45 -0.28
N LEU A 30 1.20 -4.20 -1.07
CA LEU A 30 0.01 -3.67 -1.72
C LEU A 30 -1.15 -3.48 -0.75
N VAL A 31 -1.36 -4.40 0.19
CA VAL A 31 -2.37 -4.26 1.26
C VAL A 31 -2.02 -3.04 2.12
N ILE A 32 -0.74 -2.92 2.50
CA ILE A 32 -0.23 -1.77 3.26
C ILE A 32 -0.42 -0.48 2.46
N ALA A 33 -0.01 -0.45 1.19
CA ALA A 33 -0.16 0.72 0.33
C ALA A 33 -1.62 1.14 0.15
N THR A 34 -2.54 0.18 -0.08
CA THR A 34 -3.97 0.50 -0.21
C THR A 34 -4.55 1.06 1.09
N ALA A 35 -4.16 0.52 2.24
CA ALA A 35 -4.63 1.01 3.53
C ALA A 35 -4.08 2.41 3.85
N VAL A 36 -2.82 2.69 3.53
CA VAL A 36 -2.23 4.03 3.65
C VAL A 36 -2.92 5.02 2.72
N VAL A 37 -3.17 4.65 1.47
CA VAL A 37 -3.90 5.52 0.52
C VAL A 37 -5.32 5.80 1.01
N LEU A 38 -6.04 4.79 1.51
CA LEU A 38 -7.37 4.99 2.10
C LEU A 38 -7.32 5.89 3.34
N GLY A 39 -6.32 5.72 4.21
CA GLY A 39 -6.10 6.56 5.38
C GLY A 39 -5.81 8.02 5.01
N LEU A 40 -4.96 8.25 4.00
CA LEU A 40 -4.67 9.59 3.47
C LEU A 40 -5.92 10.21 2.81
N CYS A 41 -6.67 9.44 2.03
CA CYS A 41 -7.94 9.91 1.45
C CYS A 41 -8.96 10.27 2.53
N GLY A 42 -9.06 9.47 3.60
CA GLY A 42 -9.92 9.77 4.75
C GLY A 42 -9.48 11.04 5.50
N GLY A 43 -8.17 11.20 5.73
CA GLY A 43 -7.60 12.41 6.30
C GLY A 43 -7.83 13.65 5.43
N ALA A 44 -7.68 13.52 4.11
CA ALA A 44 -7.95 14.59 3.15
C ALA A 44 -9.44 14.98 3.12
N LEU A 45 -10.33 13.97 3.17
CA LEU A 45 -11.76 14.20 3.22
C LEU A 45 -12.14 14.95 4.50
N LEU A 46 -11.64 14.52 5.66
CA LEU A 46 -11.86 15.22 6.94
C LEU A 46 -11.27 16.63 6.94
N ALA A 47 -10.13 16.85 6.29
CA ALA A 47 -9.56 18.19 6.12
C ALA A 47 -10.43 19.08 5.22
N ALA A 48 -11.09 18.50 4.21
CA ALA A 48 -11.95 19.23 3.28
C ALA A 48 -13.37 19.47 3.81
N THR A 49 -13.88 18.57 4.65
CA THR A 49 -15.23 18.66 5.23
C THR A 49 -15.26 19.26 6.63
N GLY A 50 -14.12 19.30 7.32
CA GLY A 50 -13.97 20.06 8.56
C GLY A 50 -14.22 21.52 8.28
N SER A 51 -15.38 22.03 8.72
CA SER A 51 -15.71 23.45 8.60
C SER A 51 -14.63 24.25 9.29
N GLY A 52 -13.77 24.91 8.51
CA GLY A 52 -12.76 25.79 9.04
C GLY A 52 -13.46 26.90 9.81
N THR A 53 -13.41 26.83 11.13
CA THR A 53 -13.77 27.97 11.97
C THR A 53 -12.63 28.98 11.87
N TYR A 54 -12.97 30.24 11.75
CA TYR A 54 -12.05 31.35 11.72
C TYR A 54 -12.17 32.11 13.02
N GLU A 55 -11.05 32.51 13.59
CA GLU A 55 -10.98 33.31 14.81
C GLU A 55 -10.32 34.65 14.47
N ALA A 56 -10.89 35.74 14.95
CA ALA A 56 -10.34 37.08 14.77
C ALA A 56 -10.26 37.79 16.12
N ASP A 57 -9.11 38.40 16.39
CA ASP A 57 -8.78 39.02 17.68
C ASP A 57 -8.66 40.53 17.56
N GLY A 58 -9.15 41.25 18.56
CA GLY A 58 -8.97 42.69 18.70
C GLY A 58 -8.88 43.11 20.17
N SER A 59 -8.27 44.25 20.43
CA SER A 59 -8.04 44.73 21.81
C SER A 59 -8.55 46.15 22.02
N VAL A 60 -9.10 46.40 23.21
CA VAL A 60 -9.65 47.69 23.64
C VAL A 60 -9.01 48.11 24.94
N LEU A 61 -8.41 49.31 24.96
CA LEU A 61 -7.96 49.95 26.19
C LEU A 61 -9.15 50.61 26.88
N VAL A 62 -9.44 50.18 28.11
CA VAL A 62 -10.51 50.70 28.95
C VAL A 62 -9.99 51.88 29.77
N ARG A 63 -10.69 53.02 29.72
CA ARG A 63 -10.33 54.23 30.50
C ARG A 63 -11.37 54.52 31.57
N ASP A 64 -10.94 55.20 32.63
CA ASP A 64 -11.86 55.70 33.64
C ASP A 64 -12.58 56.94 33.08
N VAL A 65 -13.90 57.02 33.30
CA VAL A 65 -14.81 58.05 32.76
C VAL A 65 -15.38 58.95 33.86
N THR A 66 -15.00 58.74 35.13
CA THR A 66 -15.58 59.44 36.29
C THR A 66 -14.57 60.20 37.14
N SER A 67 -13.27 60.15 36.84
CA SER A 67 -12.27 60.97 37.54
C SER A 67 -12.20 62.39 36.96
N SER A 68 -12.66 63.37 37.74
CA SER A 68 -12.26 64.76 37.53
C SER A 68 -10.75 64.87 37.81
N ALA A 69 -10.01 65.60 36.97
CA ALA A 69 -8.54 65.71 37.08
C ALA A 69 -8.03 66.36 38.39
N PHE A 70 -8.93 66.78 39.28
CA PHE A 70 -8.66 67.54 40.50
C PHE A 70 -9.12 66.85 41.79
N ASP A 71 -9.74 65.66 41.73
CA ASP A 71 -10.15 64.92 42.93
C ASP A 71 -9.18 63.77 43.23
N SER A 72 -8.23 64.01 44.14
CA SER A 72 -7.22 63.04 44.58
C SER A 72 -7.71 62.08 45.69
N GLN A 73 -8.99 62.12 46.09
CA GLN A 73 -9.58 61.14 47.01
C GLN A 73 -10.59 60.23 46.28
N VAL A 74 -10.05 59.36 45.43
CA VAL A 74 -10.82 58.32 44.73
C VAL A 74 -11.37 57.32 45.76
N GLY A 75 -12.70 57.29 45.93
CA GLY A 75 -13.37 56.23 46.67
C GLY A 75 -13.15 54.87 46.00
N VAL A 76 -13.04 53.82 46.80
CA VAL A 76 -12.78 52.43 46.37
C VAL A 76 -13.76 51.93 45.28
N ASP A 77 -14.96 52.52 45.20
CA ASP A 77 -16.01 52.19 44.22
C ASP A 77 -15.73 52.70 42.78
N ASN A 78 -14.70 53.52 42.58
CA ASN A 78 -14.37 54.11 41.27
C ASN A 78 -13.15 53.45 40.59
N GLN A 79 -12.65 52.33 41.11
CA GLN A 79 -11.61 51.53 40.45
C GLN A 79 -12.25 50.64 39.39
N ILE A 80 -11.74 50.69 38.15
CA ILE A 80 -12.21 49.83 37.06
C ILE A 80 -11.98 48.36 37.44
N ASN A 81 -13.06 47.63 37.70
CA ASN A 81 -12.99 46.19 37.89
C ASN A 81 -13.06 45.49 36.53
N MET A 82 -11.90 45.04 36.04
CA MET A 82 -11.80 44.39 34.73
C MET A 82 -12.64 43.10 34.61
N GLN A 83 -12.94 42.41 35.72
CA GLN A 83 -13.84 41.25 35.68
C GLN A 83 -15.29 41.65 35.43
N THR A 84 -15.72 42.79 35.99
CA THR A 84 -17.03 43.37 35.69
C THR A 84 -17.08 43.82 34.23
N GLU A 85 -15.98 44.36 33.71
CA GLU A 85 -15.91 44.79 32.30
C GLU A 85 -16.03 43.62 31.31
N ILE A 86 -15.51 42.41 31.62
CA ILE A 86 -15.78 41.19 30.83
C ILE A 86 -17.29 40.91 30.77
N GLN A 87 -18.01 41.03 31.89
CA GLN A 87 -19.45 40.77 31.95
C GLN A 87 -20.24 41.81 31.17
N VAL A 88 -19.83 43.08 31.23
CA VAL A 88 -20.44 44.16 30.45
C VAL A 88 -20.19 43.95 28.96
N ALA A 89 -18.96 43.63 28.55
CA ALA A 89 -18.58 43.36 27.18
C ALA A 89 -19.31 42.16 26.55
N SER A 90 -19.61 41.14 27.35
CA SER A 90 -20.37 39.94 26.95
C SER A 90 -21.88 40.03 27.22
N SER A 91 -22.37 41.21 27.63
CA SER A 91 -23.77 41.43 27.97
C SER A 91 -24.68 41.46 26.73
N PRO A 92 -25.96 41.08 26.86
CA PRO A 92 -26.95 41.18 25.78
C PRO A 92 -27.04 42.59 25.16
N LEU A 93 -26.89 43.64 25.98
CA LEU A 93 -26.92 45.03 25.53
C LEU A 93 -25.81 45.34 24.52
N VAL A 94 -24.61 44.80 24.73
CA VAL A 94 -23.48 44.98 23.82
C VAL A 94 -23.65 44.13 22.57
N THR A 95 -24.06 42.86 22.71
CA THR A 95 -24.25 41.97 21.56
C THR A 95 -25.41 42.39 20.67
N ASP A 96 -26.52 42.87 21.23
CA ASP A 96 -27.67 43.38 20.47
C ASP A 96 -27.33 44.68 19.74
N ARG A 97 -26.57 45.55 20.41
CA ARG A 97 -26.05 46.78 19.79
C ARG A 97 -25.09 46.48 18.64
N ALA A 98 -24.23 45.48 18.79
CA ALA A 98 -23.34 45.02 17.72
C ALA A 98 -24.12 44.41 16.55
N ALA A 99 -25.11 43.55 16.81
CA ALA A 99 -25.97 42.96 15.79
C ALA A 99 -26.73 44.05 14.99
N THR A 100 -27.27 45.04 15.70
CA THR A 100 -27.96 46.19 15.08
C THR A 100 -27.01 47.02 14.21
N ALA A 101 -25.77 47.24 14.68
CA ALA A 101 -24.77 48.00 13.93
C ALA A 101 -24.27 47.26 12.66
N LEU A 102 -24.27 45.92 12.69
CA LEU A 102 -23.89 45.08 11.55
C LEU A 102 -24.98 45.05 10.47
N GLY A 103 -26.26 45.15 10.84
CA GLY A 103 -27.39 45.17 9.91
C GLY A 103 -27.54 43.89 9.08
N GLU A 104 -26.97 42.77 9.53
CA GLU A 104 -27.04 41.48 8.85
C GLU A 104 -28.43 40.84 9.04
N ALA A 105 -29.06 40.42 7.95
CA ALA A 105 -30.42 39.87 7.99
C ALA A 105 -30.47 38.57 8.81
N GLY A 106 -31.28 38.55 9.88
CA GLY A 106 -31.47 37.39 10.74
C GLY A 106 -30.41 37.21 11.84
N LEU A 107 -29.42 38.11 11.94
CA LEU A 107 -28.42 38.07 13.02
C LEU A 107 -28.99 38.65 14.31
N THR A 108 -28.95 37.87 15.39
CA THR A 108 -29.35 38.33 16.74
C THR A 108 -28.13 38.50 17.65
N GLY A 109 -28.27 39.25 18.75
CA GLY A 109 -27.21 39.34 19.75
C GLY A 109 -26.92 37.98 20.42
N ALA A 110 -27.89 37.07 20.48
CA ALA A 110 -27.68 35.70 20.97
C ALA A 110 -26.71 34.92 20.07
N ASP A 111 -26.81 35.07 18.75
CA ASP A 111 -25.90 34.43 17.79
C ASP A 111 -24.47 34.97 17.93
N LEU A 112 -24.33 36.28 18.19
CA LEU A 112 -23.03 36.90 18.47
C LEU A 112 -22.43 36.45 19.81
N LYS A 113 -23.26 36.14 20.80
CA LYS A 113 -22.77 35.69 22.10
C LYS A 113 -22.08 34.32 22.03
N HIS A 114 -22.57 33.40 21.19
CA HIS A 114 -22.01 32.05 21.10
C HIS A 114 -20.58 31.98 20.55
N GLY A 115 -20.22 32.89 19.65
CA GLY A 115 -18.89 32.96 19.06
C GLY A 115 -17.92 33.86 19.82
N LEU A 116 -18.38 34.63 20.80
CA LEU A 116 -17.60 35.67 21.48
C LEU A 116 -16.88 35.13 22.72
N LEU A 117 -15.57 35.37 22.79
CA LEU A 117 -14.74 35.22 23.97
C LEU A 117 -14.18 36.60 24.34
N VAL A 118 -14.33 37.00 25.60
CA VAL A 118 -13.73 38.22 26.13
C VAL A 118 -12.81 37.85 27.28
N SER A 119 -11.58 38.35 27.23
CA SER A 119 -10.59 38.16 28.28
C SER A 119 -9.86 39.46 28.61
N VAL A 120 -9.11 39.47 29.70
CA VAL A 120 -8.32 40.62 30.13
C VAL A 120 -6.86 40.28 29.96
N SER A 121 -6.13 41.15 29.27
CA SER A 121 -4.68 41.04 29.17
C SER A 121 -4.04 41.16 30.56
N PRO A 122 -3.12 40.26 30.95
CA PRO A 122 -2.54 40.23 32.30
C PRO A 122 -2.02 41.59 32.77
N ASP A 123 -2.33 41.95 34.02
CA ASP A 123 -1.90 43.19 34.67
C ASP A 123 -2.18 44.49 33.89
N SER A 124 -3.24 44.49 33.07
CA SER A 124 -3.56 45.62 32.19
C SER A 124 -5.04 46.02 32.25
N GLN A 125 -5.34 47.23 31.75
CA GLN A 125 -6.70 47.72 31.49
C GLN A 125 -7.14 47.42 30.06
N VAL A 126 -6.59 46.37 29.45
CA VAL A 126 -6.89 45.97 28.06
C VAL A 126 -7.83 44.77 28.06
N LEU A 127 -8.93 44.89 27.33
CA LEU A 127 -9.85 43.79 27.03
C LEU A 127 -9.54 43.23 25.64
N ASP A 128 -9.36 41.92 25.59
CA ASP A 128 -9.17 41.16 24.36
C ASP A 128 -10.49 40.51 23.96
N PHE A 129 -10.90 40.78 22.72
CA PHE A 129 -12.10 40.23 22.09
C PHE A 129 -11.66 39.26 21.02
N ALA A 130 -12.07 38.00 21.15
CA ALA A 130 -11.93 36.98 20.12
C ALA A 130 -13.31 36.53 19.66
N TYR A 131 -13.52 36.41 18.35
CA TYR A 131 -14.77 35.89 17.79
C TYR A 131 -14.52 34.76 16.82
N THR A 132 -15.16 33.62 17.07
CA THR A 132 -15.08 32.42 16.22
C THR A 132 -16.33 32.26 15.35
N GLY A 133 -16.15 32.01 14.05
CA GLY A 133 -17.26 31.84 13.10
C GLY A 133 -16.84 31.17 11.78
N ALA A 134 -17.80 30.97 10.87
CA ALA A 134 -17.56 30.22 9.62
C ALA A 134 -16.89 31.04 8.50
N GLY A 135 -16.97 32.38 8.55
CA GLY A 135 -16.40 33.27 7.55
C GLY A 135 -15.23 34.11 8.07
N ALA A 136 -14.09 34.11 7.37
CA ALA A 136 -12.93 34.90 7.76
C ALA A 136 -13.20 36.42 7.78
N ALA A 137 -13.81 36.97 6.73
CA ALA A 137 -14.10 38.40 6.67
C ALA A 137 -15.24 38.81 7.64
N GLU A 138 -16.18 37.89 7.88
CA GLU A 138 -17.31 38.07 8.77
C GLU A 138 -16.87 38.12 10.24
N THR A 139 -15.99 37.21 10.67
CA THR A 139 -15.45 37.15 12.03
C THR A 139 -14.68 38.43 12.39
N ALA A 140 -13.86 38.95 11.50
CA ALA A 140 -13.19 40.24 11.71
C ALA A 140 -14.18 41.41 11.82
N ARG A 141 -15.21 41.48 10.97
CA ARG A 141 -16.25 42.52 11.06
C ARG A 141 -17.03 42.45 12.37
N ARG A 142 -17.45 41.26 12.77
CA ARG A 142 -18.21 41.03 14.02
C ARG A 142 -17.40 41.39 15.26
N THR A 143 -16.12 41.01 15.31
CA THR A 143 -15.21 41.39 16.41
C THR A 143 -15.07 42.91 16.52
N ASN A 144 -14.84 43.60 15.40
CA ASN A 144 -14.74 45.06 15.38
C ASN A 144 -16.06 45.75 15.80
N ALA A 145 -17.21 45.21 15.37
CA ALA A 145 -18.53 45.70 15.77
C ALA A 145 -18.79 45.51 17.27
N LEU A 146 -18.39 44.37 17.84
CA LEU A 146 -18.51 44.07 19.28
C LEU A 146 -17.66 45.04 20.12
N MET A 147 -16.40 45.26 19.74
CA MET A 147 -15.52 46.25 20.41
C MET A 147 -16.12 47.66 20.39
N THR A 148 -16.64 48.08 19.24
CA THR A 148 -17.25 49.41 19.07
C THR A 148 -18.56 49.53 19.86
N ALA A 149 -19.38 48.47 19.87
CA ALA A 149 -20.62 48.42 20.64
C ALA A 149 -20.36 48.48 22.15
N TYR A 150 -19.31 47.83 22.63
CA TYR A 150 -18.87 47.89 24.03
C TYR A 150 -18.48 49.32 24.42
N LEU A 151 -17.61 49.98 23.65
CA LEU A 151 -17.23 51.38 23.91
C LEU A 151 -18.45 52.32 23.87
N ALA A 152 -19.34 52.13 22.90
CA ALA A 152 -20.57 52.92 22.81
C ALA A 152 -21.50 52.70 24.02
N GLN A 153 -21.57 51.48 24.55
CA GLN A 153 -22.35 51.16 25.75
C GLN A 153 -21.75 51.81 27.01
N ARG A 154 -20.42 51.78 27.16
CA ARG A 154 -19.73 52.50 28.24
C ARG A 154 -19.97 54.00 28.16
N HIS A 155 -19.83 54.60 26.98
CA HIS A 155 -20.09 56.02 26.77
C HIS A 155 -21.54 56.39 27.14
N ALA A 156 -22.53 55.60 26.69
CA ALA A 156 -23.93 55.83 27.03
C ALA A 156 -24.20 55.72 28.53
N THR A 157 -23.54 54.78 29.22
CA THR A 157 -23.67 54.61 30.67
C THR A 157 -23.03 55.77 31.43
N ALA A 158 -21.86 56.25 30.97
CA ALA A 158 -21.15 57.39 31.52
C ALA A 158 -21.97 58.68 31.39
N THR A 159 -22.47 59.00 30.20
CA THR A 159 -23.27 60.21 29.97
C THR A 159 -24.59 60.19 30.72
N THR A 160 -25.26 59.04 30.82
CA THR A 160 -26.50 58.92 31.60
C THR A 160 -26.22 59.09 33.10
N SER A 161 -25.12 58.52 33.61
CA SER A 161 -24.74 58.67 35.02
C SER A 161 -24.33 60.11 35.34
N LEU A 162 -23.58 60.75 34.45
CA LEU A 162 -23.24 62.16 34.54
C LEU A 162 -24.50 63.04 34.56
N ALA A 163 -25.45 62.82 33.63
CA ALA A 163 -26.70 63.55 33.57
C ALA A 163 -27.58 63.38 34.83
N ARG A 164 -27.58 62.18 35.43
CA ARG A 164 -28.27 61.95 36.71
C ARG A 164 -27.59 62.73 37.84
N THR A 165 -26.26 62.69 37.94
CA THR A 165 -25.50 63.38 38.98
C THR A 165 -25.59 64.90 38.85
N THR A 166 -25.47 65.45 37.64
CA THR A 166 -25.65 66.90 37.43
C THR A 166 -27.09 67.33 37.73
N GLY A 167 -28.09 66.51 37.35
CA GLY A 167 -29.49 66.77 37.69
C GLY A 167 -29.77 66.77 39.20
N THR A 168 -29.17 65.86 39.98
CA THR A 168 -29.32 65.85 41.44
C THR A 168 -28.62 67.05 42.09
N LEU A 169 -27.43 67.42 41.64
CA LEU A 169 -26.71 68.61 42.11
C LEU A 169 -27.47 69.90 41.77
N GLN A 170 -28.06 70.01 40.59
CA GLN A 170 -28.90 71.15 40.20
C GLN A 170 -30.16 71.26 41.08
N ALA A 171 -30.80 70.14 41.41
CA ALA A 171 -31.93 70.12 42.33
C ALA A 171 -31.53 70.56 43.76
N GLN A 172 -30.35 70.11 44.23
CA GLN A 172 -29.79 70.56 45.51
C GLN A 172 -29.50 72.06 45.51
N LEU A 173 -28.88 72.58 44.44
CA LEU A 173 -28.60 73.99 44.28
C LEU A 173 -29.89 74.83 44.32
N LYS A 174 -30.94 74.39 43.61
CA LYS A 174 -32.26 75.05 43.63
C LYS A 174 -32.85 75.08 45.05
N SER A 175 -32.75 73.97 45.78
CA SER A 175 -33.26 73.88 47.16
C SER A 175 -32.47 74.76 48.14
N LEU A 176 -31.14 74.85 47.99
CA LEU A 176 -30.28 75.71 48.80
C LEU A 176 -30.57 77.18 48.52
N ASN A 177 -30.79 77.54 47.25
CA ASN A 177 -31.15 78.92 46.88
C ASN A 177 -32.48 79.35 47.49
N SER A 178 -33.52 78.50 47.45
CA SER A 178 -34.80 78.80 48.10
C SER A 178 -34.66 78.96 49.62
N ARG A 179 -33.80 78.16 50.27
CA ARG A 179 -33.50 78.31 51.71
C ARG A 179 -32.76 79.61 52.00
N TYR A 180 -31.79 79.98 51.16
CA TYR A 180 -31.04 81.24 51.27
C TYR A 180 -31.96 82.46 51.26
N ASP A 181 -32.93 82.49 50.34
CA ASP A 181 -33.90 83.59 50.20
C ASP A 181 -34.74 83.76 51.48
N SER A 182 -35.17 82.66 52.09
CA SER A 182 -36.01 82.63 53.31
C SER A 182 -35.25 82.78 54.64
N ALA A 183 -33.92 82.77 54.63
CA ALA A 183 -33.10 82.71 55.84
C ALA A 183 -32.73 84.08 56.44
N GLY A 184 -32.48 84.13 57.75
CA GLY A 184 -31.92 85.30 58.46
C GLY A 184 -30.41 85.52 58.17
N PRO A 185 -29.85 86.69 58.52
CA PRO A 185 -28.52 87.12 58.07
C PRO A 185 -27.37 86.18 58.46
N THR A 186 -27.41 85.57 59.65
CA THR A 186 -26.38 84.62 60.12
C THR A 186 -26.45 83.25 59.42
N VAL A 187 -27.64 82.80 59.01
CA VAL A 187 -27.84 81.52 58.32
C VAL A 187 -27.49 81.63 56.83
N ARG A 188 -27.64 82.83 56.24
CA ARG A 188 -27.28 83.09 54.84
C ARG A 188 -25.80 82.86 54.54
N GLU A 189 -24.90 83.26 55.45
CA GLU A 189 -23.46 83.07 55.26
C GLU A 189 -23.08 81.58 55.17
N ALA A 190 -23.67 80.73 56.01
CA ALA A 190 -23.45 79.28 55.96
C ALA A 190 -24.01 78.63 54.68
N ILE A 191 -25.19 79.06 54.21
CA ILE A 191 -25.79 78.55 52.97
C ILE A 191 -25.00 79.02 51.74
N ALA A 192 -24.48 80.26 51.73
CA ALA A 192 -23.65 80.78 50.64
C ALA A 192 -22.37 79.95 50.41
N GLY A 193 -21.75 79.48 51.50
CA GLY A 193 -20.61 78.54 51.43
C GLY A 193 -20.99 77.21 50.79
N GLN A 194 -22.17 76.66 51.10
CA GLN A 194 -22.67 75.42 50.51
C GLN A 194 -23.04 75.58 49.02
N ILE A 195 -23.67 76.70 48.65
CA ILE A 195 -23.98 77.04 47.25
C ILE A 195 -22.69 77.07 46.43
N SER A 196 -21.66 77.77 46.92
CA SER A 196 -20.37 77.86 46.24
C SER A 196 -19.69 76.50 46.08
N ALA A 197 -19.79 75.63 47.11
CA ALA A 197 -19.26 74.27 47.05
C ALA A 197 -19.99 73.37 46.03
N VAL A 198 -21.34 73.45 45.96
CA VAL A 198 -22.12 72.70 44.97
C VAL A 198 -21.87 73.24 43.56
N GLN A 199 -21.72 74.56 43.41
CA GLN A 199 -21.46 75.19 42.12
C GLN A 199 -20.07 74.84 41.58
N SER A 200 -19.04 74.82 42.44
CA SER A 200 -17.71 74.30 42.08
C SER A 200 -17.79 72.86 41.59
N LYS A 201 -18.49 71.98 42.33
CA LYS A 201 -18.68 70.58 41.92
C LYS A 201 -19.40 70.45 40.59
N LEU A 202 -20.38 71.32 40.31
CA LEU A 202 -21.11 71.30 39.04
C LEU A 202 -20.19 71.68 37.87
N THR A 203 -19.37 72.73 38.02
CA THR A 203 -18.37 73.11 37.02
C THR A 203 -17.33 72.01 36.80
N ASP A 204 -16.94 71.29 37.85
CA ASP A 204 -16.01 70.16 37.74
C ASP A 204 -16.63 69.02 36.89
N TYR A 205 -17.89 68.66 37.13
CA TYR A 205 -18.60 67.63 36.34
C TYR A 205 -18.91 68.04 34.90
N GLU A 206 -19.07 69.33 34.61
CA GLU A 206 -19.28 69.83 33.24
C GLU A 206 -18.03 69.70 32.35
N THR A 207 -16.84 69.51 32.94
CA THR A 207 -15.56 69.39 32.21
C THR A 207 -15.01 67.96 32.14
N VAL A 208 -15.74 66.97 32.64
CA VAL A 208 -15.31 65.56 32.65
C VAL A 208 -15.26 64.99 31.23
N ASP A 209 -14.13 64.38 30.88
CA ASP A 209 -13.96 63.64 29.63
C ASP A 209 -14.74 62.31 29.70
N THR A 210 -15.76 62.16 28.85
CA THR A 210 -16.59 60.95 28.81
C THR A 210 -16.02 59.86 27.89
N THR A 211 -14.77 59.97 27.43
CA THR A 211 -14.15 59.00 26.52
C THR A 211 -13.99 57.63 27.20
N PRO A 212 -14.74 56.59 26.77
CA PRO A 212 -14.80 55.29 27.45
C PRO A 212 -13.55 54.43 27.28
N GLY A 213 -12.63 54.82 26.41
CA GLY A 213 -11.52 53.98 25.99
C GLY A 213 -11.25 54.11 24.49
N THR A 214 -10.28 53.34 24.02
CA THR A 214 -9.84 53.35 22.61
C THR A 214 -9.56 51.95 22.12
N VAL A 215 -9.91 51.66 20.87
CA VAL A 215 -9.50 50.40 20.21
C VAL A 215 -8.00 50.45 19.98
N LEU A 216 -7.27 49.51 20.60
CA LEU A 216 -5.81 49.42 20.53
C LEU A 216 -5.38 48.62 19.30
N SER A 217 -6.02 47.48 19.04
CA SER A 217 -5.86 46.70 17.82
C SER A 217 -7.22 46.35 17.20
N LYS A 218 -7.36 46.61 15.90
CA LYS A 218 -8.54 46.19 15.14
C LYS A 218 -8.40 44.73 14.74
N ALA A 219 -9.53 44.01 14.73
CA ALA A 219 -9.56 42.65 14.24
C ALA A 219 -9.34 42.62 12.72
N VAL A 220 -8.39 41.80 12.28
CA VAL A 220 -8.01 41.59 10.88
C VAL A 220 -8.56 40.26 10.40
N THR A 221 -8.89 40.17 9.11
CA THR A 221 -9.34 38.93 8.48
C THR A 221 -8.28 37.82 8.64
N PRO A 222 -8.58 36.71 9.35
CA PRO A 222 -7.63 35.62 9.52
C PRO A 222 -7.32 34.94 8.18
N ALA A 223 -6.04 34.65 7.95
CA ALA A 223 -5.56 34.04 6.69
C ALA A 223 -5.78 32.52 6.64
N SER A 224 -5.96 31.87 7.79
CA SER A 224 -6.16 30.43 7.91
C SER A 224 -7.21 30.10 8.98
N PRO A 225 -7.97 29.00 8.83
CA PRO A 225 -8.88 28.54 9.87
C PRO A 225 -8.12 28.10 11.14
N ALA A 226 -8.77 28.25 12.29
CA ALA A 226 -8.27 27.92 13.63
C ALA A 226 -8.26 26.40 13.94
N GLY A 227 -8.80 25.57 13.05
CA GLY A 227 -8.88 24.12 13.21
C GLY A 227 -7.54 23.37 13.02
N ALA A 228 -7.54 22.07 13.33
CA ALA A 228 -6.39 21.20 13.08
C ALA A 228 -5.99 21.26 11.60
N GLY A 229 -4.81 21.85 11.32
CA GLY A 229 -4.38 22.15 9.96
C GLY A 229 -4.40 20.91 9.05
N ALA A 230 -4.63 21.11 7.75
CA ALA A 230 -4.74 20.04 6.77
C ALA A 230 -3.56 19.06 6.78
N GLY A 231 -2.35 19.54 7.12
CA GLY A 231 -1.18 18.68 7.29
C GLY A 231 -1.28 17.70 8.46
N LEU A 232 -1.85 18.14 9.59
CA LEU A 232 -2.01 17.29 10.78
C LEU A 232 -3.07 16.20 10.55
N THR A 233 -4.22 16.55 9.97
CA THR A 233 -5.29 15.59 9.66
C THR A 233 -4.86 14.57 8.61
N LEU A 234 -4.08 14.99 7.60
CA LEU A 234 -3.43 14.08 6.65
C LEU A 234 -2.41 13.15 7.34
N ALA A 235 -1.56 13.69 8.22
CA ALA A 235 -0.57 12.90 8.94
C ALA A 235 -1.24 11.83 9.82
N VAL A 236 -2.28 12.21 10.57
CA VAL A 236 -3.07 11.28 11.39
C VAL A 236 -3.73 10.21 10.50
N GLY A 237 -4.35 10.60 9.40
CA GLY A 237 -4.93 9.66 8.43
C GLY A 237 -3.91 8.67 7.87
N GLY A 238 -2.71 9.15 7.54
CA GLY A 238 -1.60 8.31 7.07
C GLY A 238 -1.12 7.30 8.13
N VAL A 239 -0.95 7.73 9.38
CA VAL A 239 -0.55 6.86 10.50
C VAL A 239 -1.60 5.79 10.77
N VAL A 240 -2.88 6.17 10.81
CA VAL A 240 -4.00 5.22 11.00
C VAL A 240 -4.06 4.22 9.84
N GLY A 241 -3.91 4.69 8.60
CA GLY A 241 -3.86 3.84 7.41
C GLY A 241 -2.69 2.86 7.42
N LEU A 242 -1.51 3.30 7.87
CA LEU A 242 -0.34 2.43 8.05
C LEU A 242 -0.59 1.35 9.09
N ALA A 243 -1.09 1.74 10.27
CA ALA A 243 -1.37 0.79 11.36
C ALA A 243 -2.37 -0.29 10.93
N LEU A 244 -3.47 0.10 10.30
CA LEU A 244 -4.45 -0.84 9.74
C LEU A 244 -3.85 -1.71 8.63
N GLY A 245 -3.03 -1.13 7.76
CA GLY A 245 -2.34 -1.86 6.70
C GLY A 245 -1.40 -2.93 7.22
N LEU A 246 -0.62 -2.61 8.27
CA LEU A 246 0.26 -3.56 8.96
C LEU A 246 -0.54 -4.68 9.64
N LEU A 247 -1.63 -4.32 10.31
CA LEU A 247 -2.52 -5.30 10.96
C LEU A 247 -3.15 -6.27 9.94
N LEU A 248 -3.67 -5.76 8.82
CA LEU A 248 -4.23 -6.57 7.73
C LEU A 248 -3.17 -7.42 7.05
N ALA A 249 -1.97 -6.89 6.82
CA ALA A 249 -0.84 -7.65 6.28
C ALA A 249 -0.43 -8.80 7.22
N TRP A 250 -0.40 -8.54 8.52
CA TRP A 250 -0.12 -9.57 9.51
C TRP A 250 -1.24 -10.64 9.54
N LEU A 251 -2.50 -10.23 9.58
CA LEU A 251 -3.65 -11.17 9.61
C LEU A 251 -3.70 -12.06 8.35
N THR A 252 -3.52 -11.46 7.17
CA THR A 252 -3.42 -12.23 5.92
C THR A 252 -2.22 -13.16 5.91
N SER A 253 -1.09 -12.76 6.50
CA SER A 253 0.09 -13.61 6.61
C SER A 253 -0.11 -14.82 7.53
N VAL A 254 -0.87 -14.67 8.62
CA VAL A 254 -1.19 -15.75 9.57
C VAL A 254 -2.19 -16.73 8.98
N LEU A 255 -3.16 -16.23 8.21
CA LEU A 255 -4.16 -17.06 7.53
C LEU A 255 -3.59 -17.84 6.34
N GLU A 256 -2.45 -17.42 5.78
CA GLU A 256 -1.85 -18.06 4.61
C GLU A 256 -0.76 -19.08 4.99
N SER A 257 -1.18 -20.30 5.31
CA SER A 257 -0.36 -21.41 5.82
C SER A 257 0.39 -22.22 4.75
N GLY A 258 0.83 -21.58 3.66
CA GLY A 258 1.52 -22.28 2.56
C GLY A 258 2.99 -22.61 2.82
N VAL A 259 3.45 -23.78 2.38
CA VAL A 259 4.86 -24.21 2.30
C VAL A 259 5.60 -23.28 1.34
N ARG A 260 6.65 -22.62 1.84
CA ARG A 260 7.35 -21.55 1.11
C ARG A 260 8.87 -21.69 1.10
N ASP A 261 9.42 -22.58 1.93
CA ASP A 261 10.86 -22.75 2.04
C ASP A 261 11.28 -24.23 2.04
N GLU A 262 12.53 -24.49 1.66
CA GLU A 262 13.12 -25.84 1.72
C GLU A 262 13.15 -26.37 3.16
N ALA A 263 13.28 -25.47 4.14
CA ALA A 263 13.23 -25.80 5.56
C ALA A 263 11.84 -26.34 5.98
N ASP A 264 10.76 -25.76 5.45
CA ASP A 264 9.40 -26.26 5.71
C ASP A 264 9.24 -27.67 5.17
N VAL A 265 9.76 -27.95 3.97
CA VAL A 265 9.72 -29.28 3.36
C VAL A 265 10.50 -30.29 4.18
N ARG A 266 11.75 -29.99 4.53
CA ARG A 266 12.58 -30.89 5.35
C ARG A 266 11.95 -31.21 6.69
N ARG A 267 11.31 -30.23 7.35
CA ARG A 267 10.67 -30.41 8.66
C ARG A 267 9.39 -31.26 8.62
N HIS A 268 8.60 -31.18 7.54
CA HIS A 268 7.28 -31.83 7.50
C HIS A 268 7.27 -33.14 6.70
N LEU A 269 8.18 -33.32 5.73
CA LEU A 269 8.32 -34.57 4.96
C LEU A 269 9.45 -35.47 5.48
N ASP A 270 10.23 -35.00 6.46
CA ASP A 270 11.45 -35.65 6.97
C ASP A 270 12.42 -36.10 5.86
N ALA A 271 12.50 -35.31 4.79
CA ALA A 271 13.25 -35.66 3.59
C ALA A 271 13.91 -34.43 2.95
N PRO A 272 15.09 -34.59 2.32
CA PRO A 272 15.81 -33.47 1.72
C PRO A 272 15.10 -32.94 0.46
N VAL A 273 15.27 -31.64 0.19
CA VAL A 273 14.91 -31.08 -1.12
C VAL A 273 15.98 -31.45 -2.15
N LEU A 274 15.62 -32.29 -3.10
CA LEU A 274 16.53 -32.83 -4.12
C LEU A 274 16.78 -31.84 -5.25
N ALA A 275 15.78 -31.05 -5.64
CA ALA A 275 15.93 -30.03 -6.67
C ALA A 275 14.84 -28.95 -6.56
N THR A 276 15.18 -27.73 -7.00
CA THR A 276 14.24 -26.61 -7.12
C THR A 276 14.12 -26.22 -8.59
N LEU A 277 12.98 -26.57 -9.20
CA LEU A 277 12.72 -26.34 -10.62
C LEU A 277 12.39 -24.86 -10.89
N PRO A 278 13.06 -24.22 -11.86
CA PRO A 278 12.80 -22.84 -12.20
C PRO A 278 11.40 -22.68 -12.81
N ARG A 279 10.82 -21.50 -12.62
CA ARG A 279 9.53 -21.15 -13.22
C ARG A 279 9.66 -21.13 -14.74
N ARG A 280 8.97 -22.03 -15.44
CA ARG A 280 8.79 -21.91 -16.88
C ARG A 280 7.89 -20.68 -17.15
N ARG A 281 8.42 -19.68 -17.87
CA ARG A 281 7.55 -18.66 -18.51
C ARG A 281 6.58 -19.44 -19.40
N ARG A 282 5.27 -19.17 -19.27
CA ARG A 282 4.22 -19.83 -20.07
C ARG A 282 4.66 -19.81 -21.54
N ALA A 283 5.17 -20.94 -22.04
CA ALA A 283 5.04 -21.22 -23.46
C ALA A 283 3.53 -21.21 -23.73
N ARG A 284 3.12 -20.58 -24.83
CA ARG A 284 1.71 -20.58 -25.26
C ARG A 284 1.17 -22.02 -25.16
N ARG A 285 -0.03 -22.17 -24.59
CA ARG A 285 -0.74 -23.46 -24.41
C ARG A 285 -0.43 -24.39 -25.59
N GLY A 286 0.23 -25.52 -25.31
CA GLY A 286 0.49 -26.59 -26.29
C GLY A 286 1.83 -26.59 -27.03
N GLN A 287 2.74 -25.62 -26.85
CA GLN A 287 3.93 -25.49 -27.71
C GLN A 287 5.31 -25.64 -27.04
N GLY A 288 5.41 -25.84 -25.72
CA GLY A 288 6.69 -26.12 -25.06
C GLY A 288 7.06 -27.61 -25.10
N PRO A 289 8.34 -27.99 -25.31
CA PRO A 289 8.74 -29.39 -25.21
C PRO A 289 8.56 -29.89 -23.76
N VAL A 290 7.85 -31.00 -23.62
CA VAL A 290 7.59 -31.69 -22.35
C VAL A 290 8.91 -32.16 -21.73
N LEU A 291 9.86 -32.58 -22.58
CA LEU A 291 11.23 -32.87 -22.19
C LEU A 291 12.09 -31.60 -22.30
N ALA A 292 12.64 -31.16 -21.16
CA ALA A 292 13.63 -30.10 -21.04
C ALA A 292 15.06 -30.58 -21.34
N VAL A 293 15.29 -31.89 -21.15
CA VAL A 293 16.59 -32.55 -21.09
C VAL A 293 17.25 -32.66 -22.48
N GLY A 294 16.49 -32.92 -23.55
CA GLY A 294 16.99 -33.04 -24.93
C GLY A 294 17.40 -31.76 -25.68
N SER A 295 17.58 -30.62 -25.01
CA SER A 295 18.12 -29.40 -25.65
C SER A 295 19.47 -29.04 -25.00
N ARG A 296 20.53 -28.95 -25.81
CA ARG A 296 21.96 -28.92 -25.41
C ARG A 296 22.38 -27.79 -24.44
N SER A 297 21.48 -26.92 -23.99
CA SER A 297 21.81 -25.79 -23.10
C SER A 297 20.63 -25.28 -22.25
N SER A 298 19.58 -26.08 -22.01
CA SER A 298 18.49 -25.59 -21.17
C SER A 298 18.87 -25.60 -19.69
N ARG A 299 18.74 -24.42 -19.03
CA ARG A 299 18.90 -24.28 -17.58
C ARG A 299 18.02 -25.24 -16.78
N THR A 300 16.89 -25.68 -17.35
CA THR A 300 16.00 -26.67 -16.74
C THR A 300 16.53 -28.10 -16.89
N GLY A 301 17.16 -28.44 -18.01
CA GLY A 301 17.79 -29.74 -18.24
C GLY A 301 18.90 -30.04 -17.25
N GLU A 302 19.75 -29.07 -16.93
CA GLU A 302 20.79 -29.24 -15.90
C GLU A 302 20.21 -29.52 -14.51
N VAL A 303 19.07 -28.91 -14.17
CA VAL A 303 18.40 -29.19 -12.89
C VAL A 303 17.86 -30.61 -12.84
N TYR A 304 17.35 -31.16 -13.94
CA TYR A 304 16.92 -32.56 -14.01
C TYR A 304 18.10 -33.54 -14.03
N ARG A 305 19.22 -33.21 -14.67
CA ARG A 305 20.46 -34.00 -14.57
C ARG A 305 20.99 -34.03 -13.13
N ALA A 306 21.01 -32.89 -12.46
CA ALA A 306 21.38 -32.81 -11.04
C ALA A 306 20.40 -33.58 -10.14
N LEU A 307 19.10 -33.54 -10.44
CA LEU A 307 18.08 -34.33 -9.73
C LEU A 307 18.35 -35.83 -9.90
N ALA A 308 18.55 -36.31 -11.13
CA ALA A 308 18.85 -37.71 -11.41
C ALA A 308 20.10 -38.19 -10.66
N LEU A 309 21.19 -37.41 -10.69
CA LEU A 309 22.41 -37.72 -9.95
C LEU A 309 22.16 -37.79 -8.43
N ARG A 310 21.42 -36.82 -7.86
CA ARG A 310 21.11 -36.84 -6.42
C ARG A 310 20.27 -38.06 -6.03
N VAL A 311 19.24 -38.38 -6.81
CA VAL A 311 18.42 -39.59 -6.61
C VAL A 311 19.27 -40.86 -6.73
N ALA A 312 20.20 -40.89 -7.70
CA ALA A 312 21.11 -42.00 -7.91
C ALA A 312 22.03 -42.24 -6.69
N LEU A 313 22.43 -41.17 -5.99
CA LEU A 313 23.29 -41.21 -4.81
C LEU A 313 22.53 -41.50 -3.50
N THR A 314 21.25 -41.11 -3.39
CA THR A 314 20.47 -41.27 -2.16
C THR A 314 19.86 -42.66 -2.00
N VAL A 315 19.50 -43.29 -3.10
CA VAL A 315 19.06 -44.68 -3.09
C VAL A 315 20.31 -45.54 -3.31
N ASP A 316 20.51 -46.59 -2.54
CA ASP A 316 21.68 -47.47 -2.66
C ASP A 316 21.53 -48.37 -3.91
N PRO A 317 22.54 -48.48 -4.80
CA PRO A 317 22.46 -49.38 -5.95
C PRO A 317 22.51 -50.86 -5.57
N ASP A 318 23.06 -51.20 -4.41
CA ASP A 318 23.39 -52.57 -4.00
C ASP A 318 22.48 -53.13 -2.89
N ALA A 319 21.47 -52.37 -2.44
CA ALA A 319 20.54 -52.76 -1.37
C ALA A 319 19.49 -53.84 -1.75
N GLY A 320 19.64 -54.52 -2.89
CA GLY A 320 18.77 -55.61 -3.32
C GLY A 320 19.31 -56.39 -4.52
N ASP A 321 18.89 -57.65 -4.62
CA ASP A 321 19.34 -58.72 -5.54
C ASP A 321 19.38 -58.30 -7.03
N GLY A 322 20.46 -57.63 -7.46
CA GLY A 322 20.78 -57.42 -8.88
C GLY A 322 20.71 -55.99 -9.44
N GLY A 323 20.70 -54.94 -8.62
CA GLY A 323 21.06 -53.58 -9.05
C GLY A 323 20.16 -52.92 -10.09
N ARG A 324 19.03 -52.34 -9.64
CA ARG A 324 18.36 -51.08 -10.10
C ARG A 324 16.90 -51.02 -9.57
N ARG A 325 16.33 -49.80 -9.55
CA ARG A 325 15.34 -49.30 -8.56
C ARG A 325 13.98 -48.93 -9.15
N VAL A 326 12.93 -49.08 -8.36
CA VAL A 326 11.57 -48.56 -8.61
C VAL A 326 11.36 -47.25 -7.85
N LEU A 327 11.26 -46.14 -8.57
CA LEU A 327 11.07 -44.79 -8.02
C LEU A 327 9.64 -44.31 -8.27
N LEU A 328 8.91 -44.02 -7.20
CA LEU A 328 7.56 -43.46 -7.28
C LEU A 328 7.62 -41.93 -7.26
N VAL A 329 7.05 -41.28 -8.27
CA VAL A 329 6.91 -39.82 -8.36
C VAL A 329 5.44 -39.45 -8.16
N VAL A 330 5.18 -38.64 -7.14
CA VAL A 330 3.83 -38.20 -6.75
C VAL A 330 3.78 -36.69 -6.56
N GLU A 331 2.58 -36.13 -6.57
CA GLU A 331 2.32 -34.78 -6.08
C GLU A 331 1.26 -34.81 -4.98
N PRO A 332 1.27 -33.86 -4.02
CA PRO A 332 0.27 -33.83 -2.95
C PRO A 332 -1.15 -33.59 -3.47
N ARG A 333 -1.30 -32.67 -4.43
CA ARG A 333 -2.55 -32.30 -5.11
C ARG A 333 -2.35 -32.21 -6.61
N SER A 334 -3.41 -32.42 -7.37
CA SER A 334 -3.37 -32.48 -8.84
C SER A 334 -3.00 -31.11 -9.44
N ALA A 335 -1.80 -31.03 -10.01
CA ALA A 335 -1.25 -29.87 -10.71
C ALA A 335 -0.58 -30.25 -12.04
N GLY A 336 -0.46 -31.55 -12.34
CA GLY A 336 0.17 -32.09 -13.55
C GLY A 336 1.69 -31.90 -13.57
N HIS A 337 2.29 -31.67 -12.40
CA HIS A 337 3.72 -31.41 -12.23
C HIS A 337 4.48 -32.73 -12.06
N ALA A 338 3.94 -33.69 -11.31
CA ALA A 338 4.54 -35.00 -11.11
C ALA A 338 4.80 -35.75 -12.43
N ALA A 339 3.83 -35.78 -13.36
CA ALA A 339 4.03 -36.38 -14.69
C ALA A 339 5.17 -35.72 -15.49
N GLU A 340 5.31 -34.39 -15.41
CA GLU A 340 6.40 -33.67 -16.07
C GLU A 340 7.76 -33.99 -15.46
N VAL A 341 7.81 -34.05 -14.12
CA VAL A 341 9.03 -34.40 -13.38
C VAL A 341 9.44 -35.83 -13.68
N ALA A 342 8.51 -36.78 -13.66
CA ALA A 342 8.77 -38.19 -13.96
C ALA A 342 9.33 -38.37 -15.38
N ALA A 343 8.73 -37.73 -16.39
CA ALA A 343 9.21 -37.81 -17.77
C ALA A 343 10.62 -37.22 -17.96
N ASN A 344 10.91 -36.09 -17.31
CA ASN A 344 12.23 -35.47 -17.40
C ASN A 344 13.29 -36.20 -16.57
N LEU A 345 12.90 -36.78 -15.44
CA LEU A 345 13.77 -37.62 -14.63
C LEU A 345 14.15 -38.90 -15.40
N ALA A 346 13.17 -39.56 -16.03
CA ALA A 346 13.41 -40.70 -16.90
C ALA A 346 14.34 -40.36 -18.07
N SER A 347 14.13 -39.19 -18.69
CA SER A 347 15.01 -38.68 -19.74
C SER A 347 16.44 -38.44 -19.24
N ALA A 348 16.63 -37.93 -18.02
CA ALA A 348 17.96 -37.66 -17.46
C ALA A 348 18.72 -38.96 -17.09
N PHE A 349 18.03 -39.97 -16.58
CA PHE A 349 18.60 -41.31 -16.38
C PHE A 349 19.00 -41.95 -17.72
N ALA A 350 18.16 -41.82 -18.75
CA ALA A 350 18.46 -42.34 -20.09
C ALA A 350 19.66 -41.61 -20.75
N GLU A 351 19.79 -40.30 -20.57
CA GLU A 351 21.00 -39.56 -21.00
C GLU A 351 22.27 -40.03 -20.29
N SER A 352 22.15 -40.53 -19.06
CA SER A 352 23.26 -41.07 -18.27
C SER A 352 23.63 -42.52 -18.63
N GLY A 353 22.95 -43.10 -19.64
CA GLY A 353 23.20 -44.46 -20.12
C GLY A 353 22.44 -45.56 -19.37
N GLU A 354 21.49 -45.22 -18.51
CA GLU A 354 20.63 -46.20 -17.85
C GLU A 354 19.53 -46.71 -18.80
N ASP A 355 19.13 -47.97 -18.64
CA ASP A 355 17.94 -48.50 -19.30
C ASP A 355 16.74 -48.16 -18.41
N VAL A 356 15.82 -47.34 -18.93
CA VAL A 356 14.78 -46.69 -18.14
C VAL A 356 13.39 -47.06 -18.64
N LEU A 357 12.52 -47.44 -17.71
CA LEU A 357 11.10 -47.69 -17.94
C LEU A 357 10.26 -46.68 -17.14
N LEU A 358 9.57 -45.78 -17.84
CA LEU A 358 8.56 -44.88 -17.28
C LEU A 358 7.19 -45.56 -17.33
N ILE A 359 6.54 -45.72 -16.19
CA ILE A 359 5.19 -46.30 -16.08
C ILE A 359 4.22 -45.23 -15.58
N GLU A 360 3.13 -45.03 -16.29
CA GLU A 360 2.03 -44.15 -15.86
C GLU A 360 0.98 -44.96 -15.10
N ALA A 361 0.94 -44.79 -13.79
CA ALA A 361 -0.06 -45.38 -12.89
C ALA A 361 -1.27 -44.45 -12.63
N ASP A 362 -1.36 -43.32 -13.34
CA ASP A 362 -2.58 -42.51 -13.39
C ASP A 362 -3.59 -43.13 -14.35
N LEU A 363 -4.45 -43.96 -13.78
CA LEU A 363 -5.51 -44.68 -14.49
C LEU A 363 -6.78 -43.84 -14.66
N ARG A 364 -6.80 -42.61 -14.15
CA ARG A 364 -7.97 -41.73 -14.15
C ARG A 364 -7.86 -40.73 -15.29
N GLU A 365 -6.75 -40.00 -15.33
CA GLU A 365 -6.46 -39.00 -16.36
C GLU A 365 -5.04 -39.19 -16.93
N PRO A 366 -4.77 -40.30 -17.66
CA PRO A 366 -3.46 -40.52 -18.27
C PRO A 366 -3.15 -39.46 -19.32
N GLN A 367 -1.97 -38.86 -19.21
CA GLN A 367 -1.54 -37.71 -20.00
C GLN A 367 -0.16 -37.91 -20.65
N LEU A 368 0.66 -38.87 -20.22
CA LEU A 368 2.05 -38.99 -20.68
C LEU A 368 2.14 -39.36 -22.16
N SER A 369 1.31 -40.26 -22.66
CA SER A 369 1.27 -40.63 -24.09
C SER A 369 0.96 -39.42 -25.00
N VAL A 370 0.00 -38.59 -24.60
CA VAL A 370 -0.40 -37.37 -25.33
C VAL A 370 0.69 -36.31 -25.24
N ARG A 371 1.26 -36.12 -24.05
CA ARG A 371 2.32 -35.13 -23.78
C ARG A 371 3.63 -35.46 -24.51
N LEU A 372 3.94 -36.73 -24.69
CA LEU A 372 5.16 -37.22 -25.34
C LEU A 372 4.95 -37.67 -26.79
N ALA A 373 3.77 -37.44 -27.38
CA ALA A 373 3.42 -37.93 -28.70
C ALA A 373 4.42 -37.56 -29.81
N ARG A 374 5.07 -36.38 -29.70
CA ARG A 374 6.09 -35.93 -30.67
C ARG A 374 7.45 -36.61 -30.51
N GLN A 375 7.67 -37.29 -29.39
CA GLN A 375 8.91 -37.96 -29.03
C GLN A 375 8.79 -39.48 -29.14
N LEU A 376 7.59 -40.02 -29.36
CA LEU A 376 7.41 -41.45 -29.62
C LEU A 376 8.11 -41.83 -30.92
N SER A 377 8.96 -42.85 -30.84
CA SER A 377 9.52 -43.50 -32.02
C SER A 377 8.46 -44.41 -32.63
N GLY A 378 8.47 -44.58 -33.96
CA GLY A 378 7.50 -45.44 -34.65
C GLY A 378 7.61 -46.94 -34.30
N ASP A 379 8.65 -47.32 -33.56
CA ASP A 379 8.86 -48.68 -33.07
C ASP A 379 7.95 -48.94 -31.87
N GLY A 380 7.00 -49.88 -32.04
CA GLY A 380 6.05 -50.25 -31.00
C GLY A 380 4.59 -50.10 -31.43
N VAL A 381 4.26 -50.26 -32.72
CA VAL A 381 2.89 -50.46 -33.18
C VAL A 381 2.63 -51.95 -33.46
N ASP A 382 1.47 -52.46 -33.08
CA ASP A 382 1.01 -53.81 -33.42
C ASP A 382 0.67 -53.93 -34.92
N ALA A 383 0.29 -55.14 -35.36
CA ALA A 383 -0.08 -55.41 -36.74
C ALA A 383 -1.29 -54.58 -37.23
N GLN A 384 -2.00 -53.92 -36.32
CA GLN A 384 -3.15 -53.06 -36.57
C GLN A 384 -2.79 -51.56 -36.45
N GLY A 385 -1.50 -51.23 -36.33
CA GLY A 385 -1.00 -49.85 -36.22
C GLY A 385 -1.24 -49.21 -34.85
N ARG A 386 -1.62 -49.98 -33.81
CA ARG A 386 -1.87 -49.47 -32.47
C ARG A 386 -0.61 -49.56 -31.61
N PRO A 387 -0.32 -48.55 -30.78
CA PRO A 387 0.82 -48.60 -29.89
C PRO A 387 0.74 -49.82 -28.94
N ARG A 388 1.75 -50.70 -28.97
CA ARG A 388 1.99 -51.82 -28.07
C ARG A 388 3.04 -51.40 -27.03
N PRO A 389 2.64 -51.16 -25.77
CA PRO A 389 3.58 -50.87 -24.70
C PRO A 389 4.60 -52.00 -24.51
N PRO A 390 5.84 -51.70 -24.08
CA PRO A 390 6.36 -50.35 -23.83
C PRO A 390 6.70 -49.57 -25.12
N LEU A 391 6.34 -48.28 -25.16
CA LEU A 391 6.59 -47.38 -26.28
C LEU A 391 7.96 -46.72 -26.14
N ARG A 392 8.76 -46.68 -27.20
CA ARG A 392 10.08 -46.03 -27.15
C ARG A 392 9.97 -44.52 -27.30
N VAL A 393 10.45 -43.77 -26.31
CA VAL A 393 10.47 -42.30 -26.30
C VAL A 393 11.89 -41.80 -26.55
N ASN A 394 12.06 -40.96 -27.58
CA ASN A 394 13.31 -40.30 -27.87
C ASN A 394 13.50 -39.09 -26.95
N ALA A 395 14.48 -39.16 -26.05
CA ALA A 395 14.78 -38.12 -25.08
C ALA A 395 15.75 -37.04 -25.61
N GLY A 396 16.22 -37.17 -26.85
CA GLY A 396 17.27 -36.36 -27.45
C GLY A 396 18.58 -37.14 -27.57
N GLN A 397 19.68 -36.46 -27.87
CA GLN A 397 21.00 -37.11 -27.83
C GLN A 397 21.64 -36.94 -26.45
N PRO A 398 22.04 -38.01 -25.73
CA PRO A 398 22.24 -39.40 -26.20
C PRO A 398 21.21 -40.47 -25.73
N GLY A 399 20.06 -40.11 -25.14
CA GLY A 399 19.17 -41.08 -24.46
C GLY A 399 17.82 -41.39 -25.12
N ALA A 400 17.34 -42.63 -24.97
CA ALA A 400 15.95 -43.02 -25.19
C ALA A 400 15.46 -43.87 -24.02
N PHE A 401 14.18 -43.78 -23.69
CA PHE A 401 13.57 -44.57 -22.61
C PHE A 401 12.27 -45.23 -23.08
N PHE A 402 11.78 -46.18 -22.30
CA PHE A 402 10.52 -46.89 -22.57
C PHE A 402 9.38 -46.30 -21.75
N LEU A 403 8.19 -46.18 -22.33
CA LEU A 403 6.97 -45.68 -21.69
C LEU A 403 5.87 -46.75 -21.71
N VAL A 404 5.34 -47.10 -20.54
CA VAL A 404 4.07 -47.81 -20.39
C VAL A 404 3.00 -46.76 -20.07
N PRO A 405 2.19 -46.35 -21.07
CA PRO A 405 1.17 -45.33 -20.86
C PRO A 405 0.01 -45.90 -20.03
N GLY A 406 -0.61 -45.02 -19.24
CA GLY A 406 -1.77 -45.38 -18.44
C GLY A 406 -2.97 -45.63 -19.34
N ARG A 407 -3.86 -46.51 -18.89
CA ARG A 407 -5.11 -46.81 -19.59
C ARG A 407 -6.28 -46.39 -18.69
N PRO A 408 -7.17 -45.49 -19.16
CA PRO A 408 -8.35 -45.13 -18.40
C PRO A 408 -9.17 -46.38 -18.08
N THR A 409 -9.37 -46.69 -16.80
CA THR A 409 -10.13 -47.87 -16.39
C THR A 409 -10.88 -47.62 -15.08
N ARG A 410 -12.00 -48.32 -14.90
CA ARG A 410 -12.75 -48.35 -13.64
C ARG A 410 -12.25 -49.46 -12.71
N ALA A 411 -11.57 -50.47 -13.26
CA ALA A 411 -11.03 -51.61 -12.51
C ALA A 411 -9.61 -51.29 -12.02
N ILE A 412 -9.51 -50.38 -11.05
CA ILE A 412 -8.22 -49.84 -10.57
C ILE A 412 -7.34 -50.95 -9.97
N GLY A 413 -7.88 -51.83 -9.12
CA GLY A 413 -7.12 -52.90 -8.47
C GLY A 413 -6.40 -53.83 -9.45
N PRO A 414 -7.11 -54.49 -10.38
CA PRO A 414 -6.49 -55.34 -11.40
C PRO A 414 -5.47 -54.61 -12.28
N ALA A 415 -5.74 -53.35 -12.64
CA ALA A 415 -4.82 -52.57 -13.44
C ALA A 415 -3.54 -52.16 -12.69
N LEU A 416 -3.63 -51.89 -11.39
CA LEU A 416 -2.45 -51.66 -10.55
C LEU A 416 -1.63 -52.95 -10.36
N ALA A 417 -2.29 -54.11 -10.25
CA ALA A 417 -1.61 -55.41 -10.22
C ALA A 417 -0.89 -55.72 -11.55
N GLU A 418 -1.48 -55.34 -12.69
CA GLU A 418 -0.82 -55.44 -14.00
C GLU A 418 0.39 -54.52 -14.09
N ILE A 419 0.28 -53.29 -13.57
CA ILE A 419 1.40 -52.34 -13.48
C ILE A 419 2.54 -52.90 -12.61
N GLU A 420 2.20 -53.46 -11.44
CA GLU A 420 3.17 -54.10 -10.54
C GLU A 420 3.86 -55.28 -11.23
N ALA A 421 3.11 -56.19 -11.84
CA ALA A 421 3.66 -57.34 -12.56
C ALA A 421 4.60 -56.90 -13.71
N ASN A 422 4.23 -55.86 -14.45
CA ASN A 422 5.03 -55.30 -15.53
C ASN A 422 6.32 -54.64 -14.99
N ALA A 423 6.22 -53.90 -13.89
CA ALA A 423 7.38 -53.32 -13.21
C ALA A 423 8.33 -54.42 -12.72
N MET A 424 7.83 -55.44 -12.04
CA MET A 424 8.67 -56.54 -11.52
C MET A 424 9.31 -57.36 -12.64
N ALA A 425 8.58 -57.64 -13.74
CA ALA A 425 9.12 -58.35 -14.89
C ALA A 425 10.28 -57.59 -15.58
N HIS A 426 10.32 -56.27 -15.45
CA HIS A 426 11.37 -55.42 -16.01
C HIS A 426 12.35 -54.88 -14.99
N ARG A 427 12.30 -55.32 -13.72
CA ARG A 427 13.12 -54.77 -12.64
C ARG A 427 14.61 -55.06 -12.81
N ALA A 428 14.97 -56.23 -13.34
CA ALA A 428 16.36 -56.64 -13.51
C ALA A 428 17.10 -55.72 -14.49
N GLY A 429 18.13 -55.02 -14.00
CA GLY A 429 19.00 -54.17 -14.81
C GLY A 429 18.36 -52.89 -15.36
N ARG A 430 17.16 -52.49 -14.88
CA ARG A 430 16.48 -51.27 -15.36
C ARG A 430 16.05 -50.35 -14.22
N THR A 431 16.13 -49.05 -14.46
CA THR A 431 15.57 -48.04 -13.56
C THR A 431 14.12 -47.79 -13.94
N ILE A 432 13.21 -48.04 -13.01
CA ILE A 432 11.77 -47.91 -13.23
C ILE A 432 11.30 -46.63 -12.54
N VAL A 433 10.73 -45.70 -13.30
CA VAL A 433 10.10 -44.49 -12.77
C VAL A 433 8.59 -44.67 -12.91
N VAL A 434 7.86 -44.66 -11.80
CA VAL A 434 6.41 -44.77 -11.79
C VAL A 434 5.81 -43.42 -11.41
N TYR A 435 4.94 -42.88 -12.26
CA TYR A 435 4.16 -41.69 -11.94
C TYR A 435 2.77 -42.12 -11.48
N ALA A 436 2.33 -41.64 -10.31
CA ALA A 436 0.99 -41.88 -9.78
C ALA A 436 0.25 -40.55 -9.52
N PRO A 437 -1.10 -40.56 -9.50
CA PRO A 437 -1.90 -39.35 -9.30
C PRO A 437 -1.75 -38.80 -7.88
N ALA A 438 -2.36 -37.65 -7.62
CA ALA A 438 -2.19 -36.94 -6.37
C ALA A 438 -2.60 -37.74 -5.12
N VAL A 439 -1.67 -37.88 -4.17
CA VAL A 439 -1.83 -38.80 -3.01
C VAL A 439 -2.88 -38.33 -2.00
N LEU A 440 -3.12 -37.02 -1.88
CA LEU A 440 -4.17 -36.50 -1.00
C LEU A 440 -5.57 -36.59 -1.62
N GLU A 441 -5.67 -36.94 -2.90
CA GLU A 441 -6.93 -37.04 -3.65
C GLU A 441 -7.30 -38.51 -3.93
N TYR A 442 -6.30 -39.35 -4.17
CA TYR A 442 -6.49 -40.74 -4.59
C TYR A 442 -5.52 -41.72 -3.88
N PRO A 443 -5.98 -42.93 -3.53
CA PRO A 443 -5.14 -43.94 -2.85
C PRO A 443 -4.20 -44.69 -3.79
N ASP A 444 -4.28 -44.45 -5.11
CA ASP A 444 -3.59 -45.22 -6.14
C ASP A 444 -2.06 -45.18 -5.93
N ALA A 445 -1.52 -44.05 -5.48
CA ALA A 445 -0.11 -43.88 -5.12
C ALA A 445 0.34 -44.77 -3.95
N LEU A 446 -0.54 -45.05 -2.98
CA LEU A 446 -0.22 -45.91 -1.84
C LEU A 446 -0.05 -47.38 -2.25
N ALA A 447 -0.86 -47.83 -3.19
CA ALA A 447 -0.76 -49.19 -3.73
C ALA A 447 0.56 -49.38 -4.48
N VAL A 448 1.00 -48.36 -5.24
CA VAL A 448 2.30 -48.37 -5.94
C VAL A 448 3.47 -48.27 -4.95
N ALA A 449 3.33 -47.47 -3.89
CA ALA A 449 4.40 -47.26 -2.91
C ALA A 449 4.88 -48.57 -2.28
N ARG A 450 3.98 -49.51 -1.97
CA ARG A 450 4.29 -50.78 -1.27
C ARG A 450 5.37 -51.65 -1.93
N TRP A 451 5.62 -51.48 -3.22
CA TRP A 451 6.63 -52.21 -3.98
C TRP A 451 7.64 -51.28 -4.67
N ALA A 452 7.58 -49.98 -4.36
CA ALA A 452 8.59 -49.01 -4.75
C ALA A 452 9.75 -49.02 -3.76
N ASP A 453 10.94 -48.64 -4.22
CA ASP A 453 12.14 -48.56 -3.38
C ASP A 453 12.33 -47.15 -2.80
N GLY A 454 11.63 -46.15 -3.36
CA GLY A 454 11.74 -44.78 -2.91
C GLY A 454 10.71 -43.84 -3.52
N ILE A 455 10.29 -42.86 -2.73
CA ILE A 455 9.25 -41.89 -3.12
C ILE A 455 9.85 -40.49 -3.31
N ILE A 456 9.49 -39.85 -4.41
CA ILE A 456 9.83 -38.47 -4.73
C ILE A 456 8.54 -37.65 -4.74
N VAL A 457 8.46 -36.65 -3.85
CA VAL A 457 7.29 -35.78 -3.73
C VAL A 457 7.51 -34.47 -4.48
N VAL A 458 6.65 -34.16 -5.43
CA VAL A 458 6.70 -32.93 -6.23
C VAL A 458 5.79 -31.88 -5.59
N CYS A 459 6.41 -30.85 -4.99
CA CYS A 459 5.72 -29.83 -4.23
C CYS A 459 5.62 -28.52 -5.04
N PRO A 460 4.42 -27.95 -5.24
CA PRO A 460 4.27 -26.62 -5.82
C PRO A 460 4.69 -25.52 -4.81
N ASP A 461 5.41 -24.51 -5.28
CA ASP A 461 5.89 -23.36 -4.48
C ASP A 461 4.74 -22.38 -4.20
N GLY A 462 4.37 -22.23 -2.93
CA GLY A 462 3.45 -21.17 -2.49
C GLY A 462 1.96 -21.44 -2.72
N GLY A 463 1.54 -22.71 -2.75
CA GLY A 463 0.12 -23.09 -2.84
C GLY A 463 -0.32 -24.28 -1.98
N LEU A 464 0.62 -25.03 -1.41
CA LEU A 464 0.33 -26.20 -0.59
C LEU A 464 0.41 -25.85 0.90
N PRO A 465 -0.65 -26.06 1.71
CA PRO A 465 -0.59 -25.84 3.15
C PRO A 465 0.46 -26.72 3.84
N ARG A 466 1.14 -26.22 4.88
CA ARG A 466 2.15 -26.98 5.64
C ARG A 466 1.61 -28.28 6.22
N GLY A 467 0.38 -28.25 6.75
CA GLY A 467 -0.29 -29.44 7.26
C GLY A 467 -0.58 -30.50 6.19
N GLU A 468 -0.66 -30.12 4.90
CA GLU A 468 -0.83 -31.09 3.82
C GLU A 468 0.46 -31.85 3.52
N LEU A 469 1.65 -31.26 3.73
CA LEU A 469 2.91 -32.00 3.62
C LEU A 469 3.07 -33.08 4.69
N GLY A 470 2.73 -32.75 5.95
CA GLY A 470 2.75 -33.73 7.03
C GLY A 470 1.84 -34.92 6.71
N ARG A 471 0.62 -34.65 6.22
CA ARG A 471 -0.29 -35.72 5.78
C ARG A 471 0.28 -36.61 4.68
N VAL A 472 1.06 -36.06 3.75
CA VAL A 472 1.72 -36.87 2.71
C VAL A 472 2.72 -37.85 3.34
N ALA A 473 3.50 -37.41 4.33
CA ALA A 473 4.39 -38.29 5.08
C ALA A 473 3.59 -39.38 5.83
N ASP A 474 2.55 -38.99 6.56
CA ASP A 474 1.66 -39.91 7.30
C ASP A 474 1.02 -40.97 6.38
N PHE A 475 0.74 -40.63 5.12
CA PHE A 475 0.18 -41.54 4.13
C PHE A 475 1.19 -42.62 3.68
N PHE A 476 2.47 -42.27 3.60
CA PHE A 476 3.51 -43.20 3.15
C PHE A 476 4.18 -43.96 4.29
N GLU A 477 4.12 -43.48 5.53
CA GLU A 477 4.66 -44.16 6.70
C GLU A 477 4.20 -45.65 6.80
N PRO A 478 2.90 -45.99 6.64
CA PRO A 478 2.45 -47.39 6.71
C PRO A 478 2.94 -48.27 5.55
N THR A 479 3.40 -47.67 4.45
CA THR A 479 3.93 -48.41 3.29
C THR A 479 5.36 -48.90 3.51
N GLY A 480 6.04 -48.38 4.55
CA GLY A 480 7.44 -48.70 4.86
C GLY A 480 8.46 -48.20 3.82
N THR A 481 8.00 -47.46 2.80
CA THR A 481 8.84 -46.98 1.70
C THR A 481 9.40 -45.60 2.04
N PRO A 482 10.73 -45.40 1.95
CA PRO A 482 11.33 -44.13 2.32
C PRO A 482 11.00 -43.02 1.32
N VAL A 483 10.70 -41.83 1.84
CA VAL A 483 10.66 -40.61 1.03
C VAL A 483 12.09 -40.17 0.75
N VAL A 484 12.56 -40.42 -0.47
CA VAL A 484 13.93 -40.11 -0.92
C VAL A 484 14.17 -38.61 -0.92
N GLY A 485 13.12 -37.83 -1.22
CA GLY A 485 13.17 -36.39 -1.13
C GLY A 485 12.09 -35.68 -1.92
N ALA A 486 12.16 -34.35 -1.89
CA ALA A 486 11.16 -33.50 -2.50
C ALA A 486 11.73 -32.67 -3.66
N VAL A 487 10.89 -32.40 -4.66
CA VAL A 487 11.19 -31.50 -5.77
C VAL A 487 10.29 -30.27 -5.66
N LEU A 488 10.88 -29.11 -5.43
CA LEU A 488 10.16 -27.85 -5.34
C LEU A 488 9.95 -27.26 -6.73
N ARG A 489 8.73 -26.89 -7.08
CA ARG A 489 8.43 -26.21 -8.36
C ARG A 489 7.99 -24.77 -8.13
N ARG A 490 8.76 -23.79 -8.60
CA ARG A 490 8.41 -22.36 -8.48
C ARG A 490 7.15 -21.97 -9.27
N THR A 491 5.98 -22.03 -8.64
CA THR A 491 4.73 -21.45 -9.13
C THR A 491 4.74 -19.94 -8.93
N GLY A 492 4.21 -19.22 -9.90
CA GLY A 492 4.11 -17.78 -9.74
C GLY A 492 3.11 -17.41 -8.68
N GLY A 493 3.54 -16.65 -7.67
CA GLY A 493 2.66 -16.11 -6.65
C GLY A 493 1.33 -15.63 -7.23
N GLN A 494 0.23 -16.17 -6.69
CA GLN A 494 -1.14 -15.94 -7.16
C GLN A 494 -1.48 -14.44 -7.23
N VAL A 495 -0.86 -13.63 -6.35
CA VAL A 495 -0.99 -12.17 -6.31
C VAL A 495 -0.55 -11.48 -7.60
N ALA A 496 0.51 -11.96 -8.27
CA ALA A 496 0.95 -11.39 -9.55
C ALA A 496 -0.02 -11.71 -10.71
N GLN A 497 -0.83 -12.78 -10.58
CA GLN A 497 -1.89 -13.10 -11.54
C GLN A 497 -3.15 -12.28 -11.31
N LEU A 498 -3.53 -12.02 -10.05
CA LEU A 498 -4.68 -11.18 -9.73
C LEU A 498 -4.42 -9.71 -10.12
N LEU A 499 -3.24 -9.17 -9.86
CA LEU A 499 -2.88 -7.80 -10.27
C LEU A 499 -2.84 -7.63 -11.79
N ARG A 500 -2.42 -8.66 -12.54
CA ARG A 500 -2.43 -8.63 -14.00
C ARG A 500 -3.83 -8.81 -14.61
N ARG A 501 -4.77 -9.39 -13.87
CA ARG A 501 -6.19 -9.47 -14.28
C ARG A 501 -6.98 -8.22 -13.90
N ALA A 502 -6.58 -7.53 -12.83
CA ALA A 502 -7.24 -6.32 -12.34
C ALA A 502 -6.80 -5.03 -13.08
N LEU A 503 -5.67 -5.04 -13.79
CA LEU A 503 -5.22 -3.90 -14.59
C LEU A 503 -5.66 -4.06 -16.06
N PRO A 504 -6.59 -3.24 -16.57
CA PRO A 504 -6.85 -3.16 -17.99
C PRO A 504 -5.72 -2.37 -18.66
N GLY A 505 -5.02 -3.00 -19.59
CA GLY A 505 -4.16 -2.29 -20.55
C GLY A 505 -2.74 -1.97 -20.07
N GLY A 506 -1.85 -2.95 -20.13
CA GLY A 506 -0.40 -2.73 -20.21
C GLY A 506 0.13 -3.38 -21.48
N ARG A 507 0.14 -2.63 -22.60
CA ARG A 507 0.86 -3.03 -23.82
C ARG A 507 2.32 -3.29 -23.44
N GLU A 508 2.87 -4.41 -23.91
CA GLU A 508 4.31 -4.67 -23.82
C GLU A 508 5.08 -3.54 -24.53
N PRO A 509 6.27 -3.13 -24.03
CA PRO A 509 7.13 -2.24 -24.79
C PRO A 509 7.51 -2.96 -26.10
N GLY A 510 7.16 -2.34 -27.22
CA GLY A 510 7.37 -2.89 -28.54
C GLY A 510 8.82 -3.30 -28.75
N GLY A 511 9.01 -4.56 -29.16
CA GLY A 511 10.22 -4.95 -29.87
C GLY A 511 10.32 -4.09 -31.13
N GLY A 512 11.47 -3.45 -31.31
CA GLY A 512 11.76 -2.62 -32.48
C GLY A 512 11.60 -3.40 -33.79
N PRO A 513 11.37 -2.71 -34.92
CA PRO A 513 11.11 -3.37 -36.19
C PRO A 513 12.32 -4.21 -36.60
N ARG A 514 12.09 -5.52 -36.76
CA ARG A 514 12.99 -6.38 -37.53
C ARG A 514 12.87 -5.98 -38.98
N THR A 515 13.97 -5.53 -39.57
CA THR A 515 14.12 -5.38 -41.02
C THR A 515 14.21 -6.77 -41.63
N ASP A 516 13.15 -7.22 -42.29
CA ASP A 516 13.21 -8.36 -43.19
C ASP A 516 13.81 -7.90 -44.55
N PRO A 517 14.65 -8.71 -45.20
CA PRO A 517 15.23 -8.41 -46.51
C PRO A 517 14.17 -8.50 -47.62
N PRO A 518 14.32 -7.75 -48.73
CA PRO A 518 13.31 -7.75 -49.79
C PRO A 518 13.32 -9.07 -50.56
N ALA A 519 12.17 -9.76 -50.53
CA ALA A 519 11.87 -10.86 -51.44
C ALA A 519 11.51 -10.30 -52.82
N GLY A 520 12.32 -10.64 -53.83
CA GLY A 520 11.96 -10.47 -55.23
C GLY A 520 10.86 -11.45 -55.65
N GLY A 521 9.98 -11.02 -56.55
CA GLY A 521 8.96 -11.91 -57.12
C GLY A 521 7.86 -11.24 -57.93
N ARG A 522 8.20 -10.87 -59.18
CA ARG A 522 7.38 -10.95 -60.41
C ARG A 522 5.88 -10.55 -60.40
N ALA A 523 5.56 -9.54 -61.20
CA ALA A 523 4.40 -9.49 -62.10
C ALA A 523 4.83 -8.67 -63.35
N ALA A 524 5.02 -9.28 -64.52
CA ALA A 524 4.03 -9.44 -65.60
C ALA A 524 3.56 -8.09 -66.20
N GLY A 525 3.96 -7.81 -67.45
CA GLY A 525 3.43 -6.67 -68.21
C GLY A 525 4.29 -6.18 -69.38
N THR A 526 4.46 -7.03 -70.39
CA THR A 526 4.54 -6.70 -71.84
C THR A 526 5.10 -5.34 -72.29
N ALA A 527 6.29 -5.38 -72.91
CA ALA A 527 6.84 -4.34 -73.76
C ALA A 527 6.19 -4.37 -75.16
N ALA A 528 5.68 -3.23 -75.60
CA ALA A 528 5.26 -2.97 -76.98
C ALA A 528 6.43 -2.34 -77.77
N GLY A 529 6.47 -2.69 -79.05
CA GLY A 529 7.58 -2.48 -79.97
C GLY A 529 7.98 -1.03 -80.23
N GLY A 530 9.26 -0.90 -80.58
CA GLY A 530 9.83 0.31 -81.14
C GLY A 530 9.34 0.56 -82.56
N TRP A 531 9.15 1.83 -82.88
CA TRP A 531 9.13 2.35 -84.23
C TRP A 531 10.18 3.46 -84.35
N SER A 532 11.02 3.27 -85.37
CA SER A 532 11.81 4.20 -86.18
C SER A 532 11.85 5.69 -85.82
N GLY A 533 13.05 6.25 -85.93
CA GLY A 533 13.21 7.54 -86.61
C GLY A 533 14.37 8.41 -86.16
N GLY A 534 15.49 8.33 -86.88
CA GLY A 534 16.15 9.50 -87.48
C GLY A 534 17.02 10.39 -86.59
N SER A 535 18.29 10.53 -87.02
CA SER A 535 19.05 11.79 -87.24
C SER A 535 18.99 12.89 -86.18
N ALA A 536 20.01 13.68 -85.85
CA ALA A 536 21.40 13.88 -86.25
C ALA A 536 21.84 15.11 -85.44
N GLY A 537 23.14 15.35 -85.33
CA GLY A 537 23.62 16.73 -85.32
C GLY A 537 23.71 17.46 -83.97
N ALA A 538 24.92 17.41 -83.42
CA ALA A 538 25.77 18.59 -83.20
C ALA A 538 25.54 19.54 -81.99
N SER A 539 26.64 19.64 -81.23
CA SER A 539 27.38 20.87 -80.87
C SER A 539 26.99 21.70 -79.64
N GLY A 540 28.05 22.17 -78.97
CA GLY A 540 28.08 23.23 -77.95
C GLY A 540 28.44 22.70 -76.55
N GLU A 541 29.72 22.63 -76.11
CA GLU A 541 30.51 23.75 -75.53
C GLU A 541 29.71 24.54 -74.47
N TRP A 542 30.17 24.82 -73.24
CA TRP A 542 31.51 25.17 -72.76
C TRP A 542 31.58 25.20 -71.22
N SER A 543 32.82 25.04 -70.72
CA SER A 543 33.46 25.62 -69.50
C SER A 543 32.65 25.87 -68.22
N ALA A 544 32.96 25.28 -67.06
CA ALA A 544 34.20 25.35 -66.26
C ALA A 544 34.47 26.72 -65.59
N SER A 545 34.55 26.73 -64.25
CA SER A 545 35.61 27.30 -63.38
C SER A 545 35.08 27.41 -61.93
N ARG A 546 35.69 26.70 -60.95
CA ARG A 546 36.80 27.12 -60.05
C ARG A 546 36.40 28.32 -59.16
N THR A 547 36.60 28.33 -57.85
CA THR A 547 37.82 28.12 -57.03
C THR A 547 37.38 27.99 -55.55
N LEU A 548 37.89 27.04 -54.74
CA LEU A 548 39.11 27.12 -53.90
C LEU A 548 39.06 28.34 -52.93
N THR A 549 39.33 28.26 -51.61
CA THR A 549 40.48 27.67 -50.89
C THR A 549 40.22 27.77 -49.33
N PRO A 550 41.13 27.43 -48.39
CA PRO A 550 40.91 26.36 -47.39
C PRO A 550 41.47 26.70 -45.97
N GLN A 551 41.93 25.67 -45.23
CA GLN A 551 42.90 25.63 -44.10
C GLN A 551 42.35 25.85 -42.67
N ARG A 552 42.88 25.26 -41.58
CA ARG A 552 43.70 24.07 -41.22
C ARG A 552 43.86 24.15 -39.67
N LEU A 553 43.53 23.09 -38.90
CA LEU A 553 44.40 22.33 -37.94
C LEU A 553 44.84 23.07 -36.62
N PRO A 554 45.55 22.44 -35.64
CA PRO A 554 44.99 21.68 -34.50
C PRO A 554 45.71 21.95 -33.12
N LEU A 555 45.52 21.05 -32.13
CA LEU A 555 46.23 20.87 -30.83
C LEU A 555 45.75 21.79 -29.68
N GLU A 556 45.72 21.42 -28.40
CA GLU A 556 46.68 20.61 -27.62
C GLU A 556 46.10 20.10 -26.27
N ARG A 557 46.88 19.26 -25.60
CA ARG A 557 46.72 18.54 -24.31
C ARG A 557 47.03 19.40 -23.06
N THR A 558 46.76 18.77 -21.90
CA THR A 558 47.29 18.88 -20.50
C THR A 558 46.25 19.43 -19.53
N GLY A 559 45.97 18.88 -18.35
CA GLY A 559 46.61 17.86 -17.51
C GLY A 559 46.76 18.41 -16.09
N GLU A 560 45.98 17.89 -15.12
CA GLU A 560 46.27 17.76 -13.67
C GLU A 560 45.22 16.84 -13.03
#